data_AF-A0A7J2LQQ5-F1
#
_entry.id   AF-A0A7J2LQQ5-F1
#
_cell.length_a   1.000
_cell.length_b   1.000
_cell.length_c   1.000
_cell.angle_alpha   90.00
_cell.angle_beta   90.00
_cell.angle_gamma   90.00
#
_symmetry.space_group_name_H-M   'P 1'
#
loop_
_entity.id
_entity.type
_entity.pdbx_description
1 polymer ?
#
loop_
_entity_poly.entity_id
_entity_poly.type
_entity_poly.pdbx_seq_one_letter_code
_entity_poly.pdbx_strand_id
1 'polypeptide(L)'
;MSEAQKRGEEKATLYSWAYRLGKVLFDCLKDKLGDEERARKQMKTFILNLRSEALPERFRRTLLDFIIEVMPECRETIGIRSEIKDERPWRVDEFYRYSTAILSGLYDAIFGGVESREEEGESG
;
A
#
# COMPACT_ATOMS: atom_id res chain seq x y z
N MET A 1 29.21 10.35 13.80
CA MET A 1 27.90 10.22 13.12
C MET A 1 26.93 11.16 13.81
N SER A 2 26.27 12.06 13.08
CA SER A 2 25.51 13.16 13.71
C SER A 2 24.12 12.72 14.17
N GLU A 3 23.58 13.40 15.18
CA GLU A 3 22.22 13.19 15.70
C GLU A 3 21.13 13.43 14.64
N ALA A 4 21.44 14.12 13.54
CA ALA A 4 20.53 14.30 12.41
C ALA A 4 20.27 12.98 11.66
N GLN A 5 21.24 12.06 11.63
CA GLN A 5 21.08 10.72 11.06
C GLN A 5 20.21 9.81 11.94
N LYS A 6 20.15 10.07 13.27
CA LYS A 6 19.31 9.33 14.23
C LYS A 6 17.82 9.68 14.16
N ARG A 7 17.44 10.85 13.61
CA ARG A 7 16.02 11.24 13.43
C ARG A 7 15.39 10.71 12.14
N GLY A 8 16.18 10.47 11.09
CA GLY A 8 15.68 9.90 9.82
C GLY A 8 15.27 8.42 9.90
N GLU A 9 15.78 7.72 10.92
CA GLU A 9 15.41 6.35 11.30
C GLU A 9 14.39 6.31 12.45
N GLU A 10 13.59 7.37 12.66
CA GLU A 10 12.35 7.25 13.42
C GLU A 10 11.51 6.16 12.74
N LYS A 11 11.55 4.94 13.33
CA LYS A 11 10.88 3.71 12.88
C LYS A 11 9.71 4.01 11.95
N ALA A 12 9.96 3.99 10.64
CA ALA A 12 8.89 4.12 9.66
C ALA A 12 7.82 3.11 10.06
N THR A 13 6.62 3.57 10.40
CA THR A 13 5.54 2.66 10.81
C THR A 13 5.10 1.84 9.61
N LEU A 14 4.45 0.69 9.83
CA LEU A 14 3.87 -0.10 8.72
C LEU A 14 2.90 0.75 7.88
N TYR A 15 2.19 1.69 8.51
CA TYR A 15 1.38 2.68 7.80
C TYR A 15 2.22 3.54 6.85
N SER A 16 3.27 4.21 7.35
CA SER A 16 4.08 5.10 6.52
C SER A 16 4.80 4.34 5.39
N TRP A 17 5.19 3.09 5.65
CA TRP A 17 5.73 2.20 4.63
C TRP A 17 4.66 1.89 3.56
N ALA A 18 3.46 1.49 3.97
CA ALA A 18 2.37 1.17 3.07
C ALA A 18 1.90 2.38 2.25
N TYR A 19 1.92 3.57 2.84
CA TYR A 19 1.65 4.81 2.13
C TYR A 19 2.65 5.06 0.99
N ARG A 20 3.94 4.96 1.29
CA ARG A 20 5.00 5.12 0.27
C ARG A 20 4.91 4.03 -0.79
N LEU A 21 4.66 2.79 -0.37
CA LEU A 21 4.43 1.66 -1.27
C LEU A 21 3.27 1.95 -2.22
N GLY A 22 2.14 2.44 -1.70
CA GLY A 22 0.97 2.79 -2.50
C GLY A 22 1.28 3.84 -3.56
N LYS A 23 2.05 4.89 -3.21
CA LYS A 23 2.50 5.91 -4.17
C LYS A 23 3.35 5.32 -5.29
N VAL A 24 4.35 4.53 -4.94
CA VAL A 24 5.23 3.89 -5.94
C VAL A 24 4.44 2.95 -6.84
N LEU A 25 3.61 2.06 -6.29
CA LEU A 25 2.80 1.14 -7.08
C LEU A 25 1.87 1.90 -8.04
N PHE A 26 1.25 2.98 -7.58
CA PHE A 26 0.36 3.78 -8.41
C PHE A 26 1.09 4.51 -9.54
N ASP A 27 2.24 5.12 -9.25
CA ASP A 27 3.03 5.78 -10.28
C ASP A 27 3.53 4.78 -11.32
N CYS A 28 3.90 3.56 -10.92
CA CYS A 28 4.30 2.52 -11.86
C CYS A 28 3.13 2.03 -12.72
N LEU A 29 1.94 1.83 -12.12
CA LEU A 29 0.75 1.47 -12.89
C LEU A 29 0.36 2.57 -13.87
N LYS A 30 0.45 3.83 -13.45
CA LYS A 30 0.18 5.00 -14.29
C LYS A 30 1.13 5.04 -15.49
N ASP A 31 2.43 4.82 -15.26
CA ASP A 31 3.43 4.78 -16.31
C ASP A 31 3.22 3.59 -17.26
N LYS A 32 2.89 2.40 -16.74
CA LYS A 32 2.66 1.18 -17.51
C LYS A 32 1.39 1.23 -18.35
N LEU A 33 0.31 1.78 -17.81
CA LEU A 33 -1.01 1.82 -18.46
C LEU A 33 -1.20 3.08 -19.33
N GLY A 34 -0.46 4.16 -19.05
CA GLY A 34 -0.64 5.46 -19.70
C GLY A 34 -1.96 6.15 -19.34
N ASP A 35 -2.66 5.68 -18.29
CA ASP A 35 -4.01 6.12 -17.91
C ASP A 35 -4.14 6.11 -16.38
N GLU A 36 -4.25 7.31 -15.80
CA GLU A 36 -4.35 7.49 -14.35
C GLU A 36 -5.61 6.86 -13.76
N GLU A 37 -6.74 6.94 -14.46
CA GLU A 37 -8.02 6.42 -13.95
C GLU A 37 -8.02 4.90 -13.96
N ARG A 38 -7.41 4.27 -14.97
CA ARG A 38 -7.17 2.83 -14.96
C ARG A 38 -6.25 2.39 -13.83
N ALA A 39 -5.16 3.12 -13.59
CA ALA A 39 -4.25 2.85 -12.48
C ALA A 39 -4.98 2.97 -11.12
N ARG A 40 -5.81 4.01 -10.96
CA ARG A 40 -6.62 4.25 -9.76
C ARG A 40 -7.63 3.12 -9.54
N LYS A 41 -8.32 2.68 -10.59
CA LYS A 41 -9.27 1.56 -10.54
C LYS A 41 -8.59 0.23 -10.21
N GLN A 42 -7.40 -0.01 -10.75
CA GLN A 42 -6.61 -1.21 -10.43
C GLN A 42 -6.17 -1.21 -8.97
N MET A 43 -5.66 -0.08 -8.46
CA MET A 43 -5.32 0.08 -7.04
C MET A 43 -6.55 -0.09 -6.14
N LYS A 44 -7.71 0.48 -6.50
CA LYS A 44 -8.96 0.31 -5.76
C LYS A 44 -9.36 -1.17 -5.67
N THR A 45 -9.35 -1.87 -6.80
CA THR A 45 -9.68 -3.30 -6.87
C THR A 45 -8.72 -4.12 -6.01
N PHE A 46 -7.41 -3.84 -6.10
CA PHE A 46 -6.39 -4.49 -5.28
C PHE A 46 -6.64 -4.29 -3.78
N ILE A 47 -6.87 -3.05 -3.33
CA ILE A 47 -7.13 -2.75 -1.91
C ILE A 47 -8.40 -3.44 -1.42
N LEU A 48 -9.47 -3.46 -2.23
CA LEU A 48 -10.72 -4.16 -1.89
C LEU A 48 -10.54 -5.67 -1.76
N ASN A 49 -9.78 -6.28 -2.69
CA ASN A 49 -9.43 -7.70 -2.61
C ASN A 49 -8.61 -7.97 -1.35
N LEU A 50 -7.59 -7.18 -1.09
CA LEU A 50 -6.74 -7.32 0.10
C LEU A 50 -7.54 -7.18 1.40
N ARG A 51 -8.50 -6.24 1.46
CA ARG A 51 -9.41 -6.07 2.61
C ARG A 51 -10.31 -7.29 2.84
N SER A 52 -10.68 -7.99 1.77
CA SER A 52 -11.55 -9.17 1.86
C SER A 52 -10.84 -10.43 2.37
N GLU A 53 -9.50 -10.43 2.42
CA GLU A 53 -8.72 -11.56 2.90
C GLU A 53 -8.77 -11.67 4.42
N ALA A 54 -9.48 -12.68 4.92
CA ALA A 54 -9.60 -12.96 6.37
C ALA A 54 -8.45 -13.82 6.92
N LEU A 55 -7.66 -14.44 6.06
CA LEU A 55 -6.54 -15.32 6.45
C LEU A 55 -5.21 -14.56 6.34
N PRO A 56 -4.38 -14.49 7.41
CA PRO A 56 -3.12 -13.76 7.40
C PRO A 56 -2.17 -14.16 6.27
N GLU A 57 -2.10 -15.45 5.95
CA GLU A 57 -1.25 -16.00 4.90
C GLU A 57 -1.72 -15.56 3.52
N ARG A 58 -3.04 -15.55 3.29
CA ARG A 58 -3.62 -15.08 2.02
C ARG A 58 -3.43 -13.59 1.86
N PHE A 59 -3.68 -12.81 2.91
CA PHE A 59 -3.44 -11.36 2.90
C PHE A 59 -1.98 -11.05 2.52
N ARG A 60 -1.01 -11.68 3.19
CA ARG A 60 0.42 -11.50 2.88
C ARG A 60 0.75 -11.88 1.45
N ARG A 61 0.27 -13.04 1.00
CA ARG A 61 0.52 -13.52 -0.35
C ARG A 61 -0.06 -12.58 -1.40
N THR A 62 -1.33 -12.18 -1.27
CA THR A 62 -1.98 -11.24 -2.18
C THR A 62 -1.24 -9.90 -2.25
N LEU A 63 -0.77 -9.38 -1.11
CA LEU A 63 0.06 -8.17 -1.08
C LEU A 63 1.38 -8.37 -1.82
N LEU A 64 2.11 -9.45 -1.54
CA LEU A 64 3.42 -9.73 -2.15
C LEU A 64 3.31 -10.01 -3.66
N ASP A 65 2.32 -10.79 -4.08
CA ASP A 65 2.07 -11.15 -5.47
C ASP A 65 1.84 -9.87 -6.29
N PHE A 66 1.03 -8.94 -5.78
CA PHE A 66 0.80 -7.65 -6.44
C PHE A 66 2.04 -6.76 -6.50
N ILE A 67 2.83 -6.71 -5.42
CA ILE A 67 4.09 -5.97 -5.40
C ILE A 67 5.05 -6.53 -6.46
N ILE A 68 5.19 -7.86 -6.55
CA ILE A 68 6.08 -8.54 -7.50
C ILE A 68 5.58 -8.37 -8.95
N GLU A 69 4.27 -8.31 -9.17
CA GLU A 69 3.69 -8.06 -10.50
C GLU A 69 3.98 -6.65 -11.01
N VAL A 70 3.89 -5.63 -10.13
CA VAL A 70 3.98 -4.22 -10.52
C VAL A 70 5.41 -3.68 -10.47
N MET A 71 6.20 -4.06 -9.46
CA MET A 71 7.50 -3.46 -9.19
C MET A 71 8.63 -3.66 -10.22
N PRO A 72 8.71 -4.77 -11.00
CA PRO A 72 9.86 -5.00 -11.90
C PRO A 72 10.05 -3.90 -12.95
N GLU A 73 8.99 -3.19 -13.30
CA GLU A 73 9.01 -2.12 -14.32
C GLU A 73 9.11 -0.71 -13.70
N CYS A 74 9.19 -0.61 -12.36
CA CYS A 74 9.24 0.65 -11.65
C CYS A 74 10.63 1.31 -11.69
N ARG A 75 10.65 2.65 -11.80
CA ARG A 75 11.87 3.45 -11.64
C ARG A 75 12.35 3.51 -10.19
N GLU A 76 11.41 3.48 -9.25
CA GLU A 76 11.67 3.50 -7.82
C GLU A 76 11.35 2.14 -7.21
N THR A 77 12.14 1.73 -6.22
CA THR A 77 11.92 0.47 -5.50
C THR A 77 11.78 0.73 -4.01
N ILE A 78 10.85 0.00 -3.38
CA ILE A 78 10.65 0.04 -1.94
C ILE A 78 10.94 -1.34 -1.37
N GLY A 79 11.81 -1.37 -0.35
CA GLY A 79 12.10 -2.61 0.37
C GLY A 79 10.86 -3.13 1.10
N ILE A 80 10.58 -4.42 0.95
CA ILE A 80 9.52 -5.07 1.73
C ILE A 80 10.00 -5.22 3.19
N ARG A 81 9.11 -4.85 4.12
CA ARG A 81 9.31 -4.91 5.57
C ARG A 81 9.44 -6.35 6.08
N SER A 82 10.25 -6.57 7.11
CA SER A 82 10.45 -7.91 7.71
C SER A 82 9.14 -8.49 8.24
N GLU A 83 8.26 -7.65 8.79
CA GLU A 83 6.94 -8.09 9.27
C GLU A 83 6.11 -8.76 8.16
N ILE A 84 6.36 -8.42 6.89
CA ILE A 84 5.68 -8.99 5.71
C ILE A 84 6.50 -10.13 5.09
N LYS A 85 7.83 -9.99 5.03
CA LYS A 85 8.74 -10.98 4.43
C LYS A 85 8.85 -12.26 5.24
N ASP A 86 8.81 -12.17 6.57
CA ASP A 86 9.06 -13.31 7.43
C ASP A 86 7.92 -14.33 7.28
N GLU A 87 8.28 -15.59 7.06
CA GLU A 87 7.33 -16.71 6.91
C GLU A 87 6.64 -17.08 8.23
N ARG A 88 7.06 -16.47 9.34
CA ARG A 88 6.43 -16.67 10.65
C ARG A 88 4.92 -16.37 10.55
N PRO A 89 4.05 -17.25 11.04
CA PRO A 89 2.62 -16.95 11.14
C PRO A 89 2.38 -15.70 11.99
N TRP A 90 1.44 -14.86 11.55
CA TRP A 90 0.96 -13.76 12.37
C TRP A 90 -0.07 -14.28 13.37
N ARG A 91 0.01 -13.78 14.60
CA ARG A 91 -1.09 -13.91 15.54
C ARG A 91 -2.29 -13.10 15.06
N VAL A 92 -3.47 -13.41 15.58
CA VAL A 92 -4.72 -12.75 15.21
C VAL A 92 -4.65 -11.24 15.45
N ASP A 93 -4.13 -10.81 16.60
CA ASP A 93 -3.93 -9.40 16.96
C ASP A 93 -2.91 -8.70 16.05
N GLU A 94 -1.81 -9.39 15.72
CA GLU A 94 -0.81 -8.89 14.76
C GLU A 94 -1.44 -8.69 13.39
N PHE A 95 -2.23 -9.66 12.92
CA PHE A 95 -2.91 -9.58 11.64
C PHE A 95 -3.85 -8.38 11.58
N TYR A 96 -4.72 -8.17 12.57
CA TYR A 96 -5.61 -7.01 12.57
C TYR A 96 -4.83 -5.69 12.57
N ARG A 97 -3.82 -5.54 13.42
CA ARG A 97 -2.99 -4.33 13.45
C ARG A 97 -2.27 -4.06 12.13
N TYR A 98 -1.62 -5.09 11.57
CA TYR A 98 -0.82 -4.96 10.36
C TYR A 98 -1.70 -4.72 9.14
N SER A 99 -2.76 -5.51 8.98
CA SER A 99 -3.72 -5.33 7.89
C SER A 99 -4.35 -3.94 7.92
N THR A 100 -4.80 -3.45 9.08
CA THR A 100 -5.33 -2.08 9.19
C THR A 100 -4.30 -1.05 8.79
N ALA A 101 -3.08 -1.11 9.34
CA ALA A 101 -2.04 -0.13 9.01
C ALA A 101 -1.68 -0.14 7.51
N ILE A 102 -1.60 -1.32 6.90
CA ILE A 102 -1.28 -1.49 5.48
C ILE A 102 -2.43 -0.98 4.60
N LEU A 103 -3.66 -1.38 4.88
CA LEU A 103 -4.83 -0.97 4.13
C LEU A 103 -5.03 0.55 4.19
N SER A 104 -4.92 1.15 5.38
CA SER A 104 -5.01 2.60 5.54
C SER A 104 -3.91 3.32 4.78
N GLY A 105 -2.65 2.87 4.89
CA GLY A 105 -1.54 3.49 4.17
C GLY A 105 -1.73 3.42 2.65
N LEU A 106 -2.07 2.24 2.12
CA LEU A 106 -2.33 2.05 0.69
C LEU A 106 -3.50 2.89 0.21
N TYR A 107 -4.59 2.97 0.97
CA TYR A 107 -5.77 3.75 0.61
C TYR A 107 -5.45 5.25 0.59
N ASP A 108 -4.87 5.77 1.67
CA ASP A 108 -4.53 7.19 1.81
C ASP A 108 -3.53 7.66 0.74
N ALA A 109 -2.64 6.76 0.29
CA ALA A 109 -1.72 7.04 -0.80
C ALA A 109 -2.45 7.43 -2.09
N ILE A 110 -3.64 6.88 -2.35
CA ILE A 110 -4.35 7.05 -3.62
C ILE A 110 -5.55 8.00 -3.48
N PHE A 111 -6.26 7.90 -2.36
CA PHE A 111 -7.56 8.54 -2.14
C PHE A 111 -7.55 9.59 -1.03
N GLY A 112 -6.52 9.63 -0.18
CA GLY A 112 -6.45 10.55 0.96
C GLY A 112 -6.39 12.04 0.60
N GLY A 113 -6.19 12.38 -0.67
CA GLY A 113 -6.28 13.76 -1.18
C GLY A 113 -7.52 14.04 -2.04
N VAL A 114 -8.42 13.07 -2.23
CA VAL A 114 -9.56 13.14 -3.18
C VAL A 114 -10.90 13.41 -2.49
N GLU A 115 -11.02 13.19 -1.19
CA GLU A 115 -12.25 13.45 -0.41
C GLU A 115 -12.69 14.94 -0.36
N SER A 116 -11.95 15.86 -0.98
CA SER A 116 -12.37 17.26 -1.15
C SER A 116 -13.05 17.56 -2.50
N ARG A 117 -13.31 16.56 -3.36
CA ARG A 117 -13.87 16.79 -4.72
C ARG A 117 -15.06 15.92 -5.12
N GLU A 118 -15.47 14.95 -4.32
CA GLU A 118 -16.55 14.01 -4.71
C GLU A 118 -17.93 14.32 -4.06
N GLU A 119 -18.14 15.50 -3.45
CA GLU A 119 -19.47 15.93 -2.96
C GLU A 119 -20.26 16.84 -3.95
N GLU A 120 -19.74 17.17 -5.14
CA GLU A 120 -20.50 17.90 -6.17
C GLU A 120 -20.84 16.97 -7.35
N GLY A 121 -21.81 16.09 -7.18
CA GLY A 121 -22.19 15.16 -8.24
C GLY A 121 -23.44 14.31 -8.05
N GLU A 122 -24.36 14.69 -7.16
CA GLU A 122 -25.70 14.08 -7.09
C GLU A 122 -26.78 15.17 -7.00
N SER A 123 -27.14 15.68 -8.17
CA SER A 123 -28.41 16.38 -8.43
C SER A 123 -28.71 16.24 -9.92
N GLY A 124 -29.37 15.14 -10.26
CA GLY A 124 -29.99 14.86 -11.55
C GLY A 124 -31.36 14.26 -11.33
#